data_AF-A0A432GM23-F1
#
_entry.id   AF-A0A432GM23-F1
#
_cell.length_a   1.000
_cell.length_b   1.000
_cell.length_c   1.000
_cell.angle_alpha   90.00
_cell.angle_beta   90.00
_cell.angle_gamma   90.00
#
_symmetry.space_group_name_H-M   'P 1'
#
loop_
_entity.id
_entity.type
_entity.pdbx_description
1 polymer ?
#
loop_
_entity_poly.entity_id
_entity_poly.type
_entity_poly.pdbx_seq_one_letter_code
_entity_poly.pdbx_strand_id
1 'polypeptide(L)' 'MFETLSDKLSGSLRKVRGRGRLTEENVSKTLNEVKMALLEADV' A
#
# COMPACT_ATOMS: atom_id res chain seq x y z
N MET A 1 -15.73 8.50 2.89
CA MET A 1 -14.38 8.69 3.48
C MET A 1 -13.74 7.34 3.83
N PHE A 2 -14.39 6.50 4.66
CA PHE A 2 -13.90 5.15 4.98
C PHE A 2 -13.88 4.19 3.78
N GLU A 3 -14.88 4.28 2.90
CA GLU A 3 -14.94 3.49 1.65
C GLU A 3 -13.77 3.80 0.71
N THR A 4 -13.42 5.08 0.56
CA THR A 4 -12.32 5.52 -0.29
C THR A 4 -10.96 4.99 0.20
N LEU A 5 -10.79 4.88 1.51
CA LEU A 5 -9.61 4.26 2.13
C LEU A 5 -9.62 2.74 1.92
N SER A 6 -10.78 2.11 2.10
CA SER A 6 -10.97 0.67 1.89
C SER A 6 -10.65 0.24 0.45
N ASP A 7 -11.04 1.06 -0.53
CA ASP A 7 -10.76 0.83 -1.95
C ASP A 7 -9.27 0.97 -2.27
N LYS A 8 -8.62 2.02 -1.75
CA LYS A 8 -7.17 2.21 -1.92
C LYS A 8 -6.37 1.06 -1.28
N LEU A 9 -6.74 0.65 -0.07
CA LEU A 9 -6.09 -0.45 0.65
C LEU A 9 -6.27 -1.78 -0.09
N SER A 10 -7.49 -2.07 -0.56
CA SER A 10 -7.80 -3.27 -1.32
C SER A 10 -7.06 -3.31 -2.66
N GLY A 11 -6.91 -2.17 -3.34
CA GLY A 11 -6.13 -2.04 -4.57
C GLY A 11 -4.63 -2.30 -4.36
N SER A 12 -4.05 -1.76 -3.28
CA SER A 12 -2.65 -1.98 -2.93
C SER A 12 -2.39 -3.44 -2.53
N LEU A 13 -3.28 -4.03 -1.73
CA LEU A 13 -3.18 -5.44 -1.33
C LEU A 13 -3.30 -6.39 -2.53
N ARG A 14 -4.09 -6.06 -3.57
CA ARG A 14 -4.13 -6.84 -4.83
C ARG A 14 -2.82 -6.81 -5.62
N LYS A 15 -2.03 -5.74 -5.55
CA LYS A 15 -0.71 -5.67 -6.21
C LYS A 15 0.33 -6.59 -5.56
N VAL A 16 0.10 -6.96 -4.30
CA VAL A 16 0.96 -7.82 -3.48
C VAL A 16 0.44 -9.26 -3.47
N ARG A 17 -0.88 -9.43 -3.29
CA ARG A 17 -1.60 -10.71 -3.30
C ARG A 17 -1.77 -11.21 -4.75
N GLY A 18 -0.79 -11.99 -5.20
CA GLY A 18 -0.73 -12.52 -6.57
C GLY A 18 0.68 -12.51 -7.16
N ARG A 19 1.62 -11.77 -6.55
CA ARG A 19 3.04 -11.94 -6.83
C ARG A 19 3.52 -13.20 -6.10
N GLY A 20 3.80 -14.26 -6.86
CA GLY A 20 4.27 -15.55 -6.33
C GLY A 20 5.55 -15.46 -5.48
N ARG A 21 6.27 -14.33 -5.49
CA ARG A 21 7.36 -13.99 -4.57
C ARG A 21 7.34 -12.51 -4.18
N LEU A 22 7.34 -12.26 -2.87
CA LEU A 22 7.69 -10.97 -2.30
C LEU A 22 9.22 -10.84 -2.31
N THR A 23 9.72 -9.70 -2.77
CA THR A 23 11.15 -9.38 -2.79
C THR A 23 11.38 -8.17 -1.88
N GLU A 24 12.55 -8.08 -1.28
CA GLU A 24 12.89 -6.95 -0.39
C GLU A 24 12.63 -5.59 -1.06
N GLU A 25 12.98 -5.48 -2.34
CA GLU A 25 12.75 -4.28 -3.15
C GLU A 25 11.27 -3.90 -3.24
N ASN A 26 10.38 -4.87 -3.50
CA ASN A 26 8.97 -4.58 -3.68
C ASN A 26 8.23 -4.31 -2.37
N VAL A 27 8.68 -4.92 -1.27
CA VAL A 27 8.19 -4.63 0.09
C VAL A 27 8.65 -3.24 0.53
N SER A 28 9.94 -2.93 0.37
CA SER A 28 10.52 -1.63 0.74
C SER A 28 9.85 -0.46 0.00
N LYS A 29 9.62 -0.64 -1.31
CA LYS A 29 8.90 0.36 -2.12
C LYS A 29 7.47 0.57 -1.62
N THR A 30 6.76 -0.50 -1.30
CA THR A 30 5.37 -0.43 -0.79
C THR A 30 5.31 0.27 0.57
N LEU A 31 6.27 -0.01 1.47
CA LEU A 31 6.34 0.63 2.78
C LEU A 31 6.60 2.15 2.68
N ASN A 32 7.45 2.57 1.74
CA ASN A 32 7.68 3.99 1.49
C ASN A 32 6.44 4.70 0.95
N GLU A 33 5.70 4.07 0.03
CA GLU A 33 4.43 4.61 -0.47
C GLU A 33 3.38 4.76 0.64
N VAL A 34 3.28 3.77 1.55
CA VAL A 34 2.41 3.85 2.73
C VAL A 34 2.83 4.98 3.67
N LYS A 35 4.14 5.13 3.93
CA LYS A 35 4.67 6.20 4.78
C LYS A 35 4.31 7.59 4.23
N MET A 36 4.49 7.79 2.92
CA MET A 36 4.13 9.06 2.28
C MET A 36 2.63 9.33 2.35
N ALA A 37 1.81 8.31 2.10
CA ALA A 37 0.35 8.45 2.17
C ALA A 37 -0.16 8.78 3.59
N LEU A 38 0.52 8.31 4.63
CA LEU A 38 0.19 8.63 6.02
C LEU A 38 0.62 10.06 6.39
N LEU A 39 1.76 10.53 5.89
CA LEU A 39 2.22 11.91 6.10
C LEU A 39 1.34 12.94 5.37
N GLU A 40 0.87 12.61 4.17
CA GLU A 40 -0.03 13.48 3.39
C GLU A 40 -1.46 13.55 3.95
N ALA A 41 -1.85 12.58 4.78
CA ALA A 41 -3.19 12.49 5.35
C ALA A 41 -3.35 13.27 6.68
N ASP A 42 -2.31 14.00 7.13
CA ASP A 42 -2.25 14.70 8.43
C ASP A 42 -2.67 13.79 9.61
N VAL A 43 -1.95 12.67 9.76
CA VAL A 43 -1.95 11.87 11.01
C VAL A 43 -0.86 12.38 11.95
#